data_AF-A0A7R9DV39-F1
#
_entry.id   AF-A0A7R9DV39-F1
#
_cell.length_a   1.000
_cell.length_b   1.000
_cell.length_c   1.000
_cell.angle_alpha   90.00
_cell.angle_beta   90.00
_cell.angle_gamma   90.00
#
_symmetry.space_group_name_H-M   'P 1'
#
loop_
_entity.id
_entity.type
_entity.pdbx_description
1 polymer ?
#
loop_
_entity_poly.entity_id
_entity_poly.type
_entity_poly.pdbx_seq_one_letter_code
_entity_poly.pdbx_strand_id
1 'polypeptide(L)'
;MFPPVHSVHLRQEERLLLRVGREGGLQSFELHGLVTLRIANEKWGRIRVQLDNKDIRGIQLQTHPNVDKDLFKAKSQIGLKNPTKPFPLHTDVGVLKWRFQAQDETCIPLSSEYIYKY
;
A
#
# COMPACT_ATOMS: atom_id res chain seq x y z
N MET A 1 16.22 11.49 16.38
CA MET A 1 14.91 11.97 16.87
C MET A 1 13.88 11.52 15.85
N PHE A 2 12.92 10.67 16.20
CA PHE A 2 11.86 10.26 15.27
C PHE A 2 10.97 11.45 14.94
N PRO A 3 10.47 11.60 13.70
CA PRO A 3 9.58 12.70 13.36
C PRO A 3 8.32 12.64 14.26
N PRO A 4 7.77 13.79 14.69
CA PRO A 4 6.56 13.81 15.49
C PRO A 4 5.41 13.15 14.72
N VAL A 5 4.81 12.12 15.30
CA VAL A 5 3.67 11.42 14.71
C VAL A 5 2.45 12.32 14.81
N HIS A 6 1.92 12.76 13.67
CA HIS A 6 0.70 13.55 13.60
C HIS A 6 -0.51 12.78 14.17
N SER A 7 -1.57 13.51 14.55
CA SER A 7 -2.79 12.93 15.13
C SER A 7 -3.47 11.88 14.24
N VAL A 8 -3.24 11.96 12.93
CA VAL A 8 -3.56 10.94 11.93
C VAL A 8 -2.29 10.72 11.12
N HIS A 9 -1.81 9.49 11.05
CA HIS A 9 -0.60 9.16 10.32
C HIS A 9 -0.85 7.97 9.39
N LEU A 10 -0.50 8.14 8.12
CA LEU A 10 -0.51 7.09 7.11
C LEU A 10 0.94 6.75 6.77
N ARG A 11 1.26 5.46 6.81
CA ARG A 11 2.55 4.93 6.36
C ARG A 11 2.31 4.01 5.17
N GLN A 12 2.92 4.34 4.04
CA GLN A 12 2.95 3.50 2.86
C GLN A 12 4.31 2.82 2.76
N GLU A 13 4.30 1.50 2.63
CA GLU A 13 5.50 0.68 2.53
C GLU A 13 5.37 -0.21 1.29
N GLU A 14 6.43 -0.28 0.50
CA GLU A 14 6.51 -1.16 -0.67
C GLU A 14 7.79 -1.99 -0.63
N ARG A 15 7.66 -3.26 -0.98
CA ARG A 15 8.77 -4.21 -1.09
C ARG A 15 8.75 -4.83 -2.48
N LEU A 16 9.79 -4.53 -3.26
CA LEU A 16 10.05 -5.13 -4.56
C LEU A 16 11.02 -6.30 -4.41
N LEU A 17 10.61 -7.49 -4.87
CA LEU A 17 11.47 -8.63 -5.09
C LEU A 17 11.64 -8.78 -6.60
N LEU A 18 12.87 -8.58 -7.07
CA LEU A 18 13.23 -8.63 -8.47
C LEU A 18 14.35 -9.66 -8.67
N ARG A 19 14.24 -10.49 -9.70
CA ARG A 19 15.32 -11.34 -10.20
C ARG A 19 15.51 -11.08 -11.69
N VAL A 20 16.73 -10.74 -12.06
CA VAL A 20 17.14 -10.47 -13.44
C VAL A 20 18.26 -11.45 -13.78
N GLY A 21 18.16 -12.10 -14.95
CA GLY A 21 19.19 -12.99 -15.46
C GLY A 21 20.45 -12.20 -15.84
N ARG A 22 21.55 -12.91 -16.11
CA ARG A 22 22.83 -12.29 -16.50
C ARG A 22 22.73 -11.41 -17.76
N GLU A 23 21.88 -11.81 -18.70
CA GLU A 23 21.68 -11.13 -19.98
C GLU A 23 20.61 -10.02 -19.91
N GLY A 24 20.21 -9.59 -18.70
CA GLY A 24 19.20 -8.54 -18.50
C GLY A 24 17.74 -9.01 -18.50
N GLY A 25 17.49 -10.29 -18.81
CA GLY A 25 16.13 -10.84 -18.89
C GLY A 25 15.40 -10.90 -17.54
N LEU A 26 14.13 -10.47 -17.50
CA LEU A 26 13.32 -10.55 -16.27
C LEU A 26 12.94 -12.00 -15.94
N GLN A 27 13.37 -12.49 -14.76
CA GLN A 27 13.02 -13.83 -14.29
C GLN A 27 11.84 -13.83 -13.31
N SER A 28 11.77 -12.83 -12.43
CA SER A 28 10.63 -12.65 -11.53
C SER A 28 10.51 -11.21 -11.07
N PHE A 29 9.28 -10.69 -11.05
CA PHE A 29 8.94 -9.39 -10.49
C PHE A 29 7.77 -9.54 -9.52
N GLU A 30 7.98 -9.20 -8.25
CA GLU A 30 6.91 -9.14 -7.25
C GLU A 30 7.01 -7.87 -6.41
N LEU A 31 6.02 -6.99 -6.55
CA LEU A 31 5.86 -5.81 -5.71
C LEU A 31 4.73 -6.06 -4.73
N HIS A 32 5.03 -5.93 -3.44
CA HIS A 32 4.04 -5.97 -2.36
C HIS A 32 3.99 -4.61 -1.69
N GLY A 33 2.81 -4.09 -1.44
CA GLY A 33 2.67 -2.87 -0.67
C GLY A 33 1.60 -2.91 0.40
N LEU A 34 1.72 -1.99 1.34
CA LEU A 34 0.89 -1.88 2.53
C LEU A 34 0.71 -0.39 2.87
N VAL A 35 -0.54 0.02 3.08
CA VAL A 35 -0.86 1.26 3.79
C VAL A 35 -1.29 0.91 5.21
N THR A 36 -0.60 1.52 6.17
CA THR A 36 -0.86 1.44 7.60
C THR A 36 -1.41 2.78 8.09
N LEU A 37 -2.54 2.75 8.80
CA LEU A 37 -3.15 3.91 9.44
C LEU A 37 -2.93 3.86 10.94
N ARG A 38 -2.50 4.97 11.53
CA ARG A 38 -2.40 5.17 12.98
C ARG A 38 -3.17 6.44 13.37
N ILE A 39 -4.08 6.30 14.33
CA ILE A 39 -4.80 7.44 14.92
C ILE A 39 -4.26 7.68 16.33
N ALA A 40 -3.82 8.90 16.61
CA ALA A 40 -3.28 9.29 17.92
C ALA A 40 -4.20 10.25 18.70
N ASN A 41 -5.30 10.72 18.11
CA ASN A 41 -6.29 11.56 18.78
C ASN A 41 -7.70 11.04 18.50
N GLU A 42 -8.49 10.83 19.55
CA GLU A 42 -9.86 10.30 19.49
C GLU A 42 -10.80 11.11 18.59
N LYS A 43 -10.58 12.42 18.43
CA LYS A 43 -11.34 13.28 17.51
C LYS A 43 -11.31 12.75 16.07
N TRP A 44 -10.25 12.03 15.69
CA TRP A 44 -10.06 11.45 14.37
C TRP A 44 -10.28 9.93 14.34
N GLY A 45 -10.89 9.35 15.38
CA GLY A 45 -11.18 7.91 15.41
C GLY A 45 -12.15 7.46 14.31
N ARG A 46 -13.04 8.35 13.85
CA ARG A 46 -14.08 8.05 12.85
C ARG A 46 -13.87 8.85 11.58
N ILE A 47 -12.85 8.47 10.81
CA ILE A 47 -12.50 9.12 9.54
C ILE A 47 -12.70 8.19 8.35
N ARG A 48 -12.65 8.78 7.15
CA ARG A 48 -12.44 8.06 5.89
C ARG A 48 -11.19 8.61 5.24
N VAL A 49 -10.39 7.72 4.66
CA VAL A 49 -9.20 8.09 3.90
C VAL A 49 -9.55 7.96 2.41
N GLN A 50 -9.52 9.07 1.69
CA GLN A 50 -9.64 9.07 0.23
C GLN A 50 -8.31 8.64 -0.37
N LEU A 51 -8.37 7.70 -1.31
CA LEU A 51 -7.23 7.28 -2.11
C LEU A 51 -7.42 7.79 -3.54
N ASP A 52 -6.32 8.25 -4.12
CA ASP A 52 -6.23 8.54 -5.55
C ASP A 52 -5.40 7.41 -6.19
N ASN A 53 -6.10 6.41 -6.71
CA ASN A 53 -5.47 5.30 -7.42
C ASN A 53 -5.68 5.47 -8.92
N LYS A 54 -4.60 5.82 -9.63
CA LYS A 54 -4.55 5.96 -11.09
C LYS A 54 -3.83 4.80 -11.76
N ASP A 55 -3.58 3.73 -11.03
CA ASP A 55 -2.85 2.58 -11.54
C ASP A 55 -3.70 1.77 -12.53
N ILE A 56 -3.13 1.48 -13.69
CA ILE A 56 -3.76 0.72 -14.79
C ILE A 56 -3.11 -0.66 -15.01
N ARG A 57 -2.12 -1.03 -14.19
CA ARG A 57 -1.27 -2.22 -14.36
C ARG A 57 -1.92 -3.50 -13.81
N GLY A 58 -3.19 -3.44 -13.40
CA GLY A 58 -3.91 -4.61 -12.88
C GLY A 58 -3.45 -5.05 -11.48
N ILE A 59 -3.01 -4.10 -10.65
CA ILE A 59 -2.61 -4.37 -9.26
C ILE A 59 -3.76 -5.01 -8.48
N GLN A 60 -3.45 -6.09 -7.76
CA GLN A 60 -4.40 -6.78 -6.90
C GLN A 60 -4.50 -6.08 -5.56
N LEU A 61 -5.64 -5.44 -5.29
CA LEU A 61 -5.90 -4.69 -4.06
C LEU A 61 -6.70 -5.53 -3.06
N GLN A 62 -6.29 -5.49 -1.79
CA GLN A 62 -6.97 -6.16 -0.69
C GLN A 62 -7.12 -5.23 0.51
N THR A 63 -8.36 -4.96 0.93
CA THR A 63 -8.65 -4.16 2.12
C THR A 63 -8.67 -5.02 3.39
N HIS A 64 -8.46 -4.39 4.55
CA HIS A 64 -8.61 -5.04 5.86
C HIS A 64 -10.05 -5.59 6.07
N PRO A 65 -10.26 -6.71 6.80
CA PRO A 65 -11.59 -7.30 7.00
C PRO A 65 -12.67 -6.36 7.52
N ASN A 66 -12.28 -5.37 8.34
CA ASN A 66 -13.18 -4.37 8.92
C ASN A 66 -13.41 -3.14 8.03
N VAL A 67 -12.72 -3.02 6.88
CA VAL A 67 -12.93 -1.93 5.91
C VAL A 67 -14.13 -2.25 5.03
N ASP A 68 -14.92 -1.22 4.73
CA ASP A 68 -16.04 -1.28 3.80
C ASP A 68 -15.53 -1.49 2.37
N LYS A 69 -15.77 -2.69 1.84
CA LYS A 69 -15.30 -3.09 0.51
C LYS A 69 -16.08 -2.39 -0.60
N ASP A 70 -17.36 -2.09 -0.39
CA ASP A 70 -18.21 -1.48 -1.41
C ASP A 70 -17.91 0.01 -1.50
N LEU A 71 -17.68 0.66 -0.35
CA LEU A 71 -17.17 2.02 -0.31
C LEU A 71 -15.80 2.15 -1.00
N PHE A 72 -14.89 1.20 -0.76
CA PHE A 72 -13.59 1.18 -1.42
C PHE A 72 -13.72 1.00 -2.93
N LYS A 73 -14.52 0.03 -3.40
CA LYS A 73 -14.71 -0.23 -4.84
C LYS A 73 -15.39 0.93 -5.57
N ALA A 74 -16.40 1.55 -4.95
CA ALA A 74 -17.19 2.59 -5.60
C ALA A 74 -16.55 3.98 -5.54
N LYS A 75 -15.76 4.26 -4.49
CA LYS A 75 -15.25 5.62 -4.22
C LYS A 75 -13.76 5.71 -3.92
N SER A 76 -13.04 4.59 -3.94
CA SER A 76 -11.63 4.53 -3.52
C SER A 76 -11.40 5.09 -2.11
N GLN A 77 -12.35 4.84 -1.20
CA GLN A 77 -12.27 5.31 0.19
C GLN A 77 -12.06 4.15 1.17
N ILE A 78 -11.11 4.32 2.08
CA ILE A 78 -10.93 3.45 3.25
C ILE A 78 -11.75 4.01 4.41
N GLY A 79 -12.75 3.26 4.84
CA GLY A 79 -13.52 3.51 6.05
C GLY A 79 -13.99 2.18 6.65
N LEU A 80 -14.33 2.18 7.94
CA LEU A 80 -14.83 0.97 8.60
C LEU A 80 -16.25 0.63 8.11
N LYS A 81 -16.54 -0.68 7.98
CA LYS A 81 -17.89 -1.21 7.66
C LYS A 81 -18.96 -0.71 8.63
N ASN A 82 -18.60 -0.60 9.91
CA ASN A 82 -19.45 0.02 10.91
C ASN A 82 -18.94 1.45 11.16
N PRO A 83 -19.64 2.49 10.68
CA PRO A 83 -19.19 3.88 10.80
C PRO A 83 -19.25 4.44 12.22
N THR A 84 -19.96 3.78 13.15
CA THR A 84 -20.02 4.21 14.55
C THR A 84 -18.82 3.73 15.37
N LYS A 85 -18.10 2.70 14.89
CA LYS A 85 -16.87 2.22 15.52
C LYS A 85 -15.68 3.09 15.07
N PRO A 86 -14.81 3.53 15.99
CA PRO A 86 -13.57 4.21 15.61
C PRO A 86 -12.49 3.20 15.19
N PHE A 87 -11.52 3.67 14.41
CA PHE A 87 -10.23 2.99 14.30
C PHE A 87 -9.54 2.94 15.67
N PRO A 88 -8.80 1.87 15.98
CA PRO A 88 -8.04 1.75 17.23
C PRO A 88 -7.05 2.91 17.42
N LEU A 89 -7.05 3.50 18.63
CA LEU A 89 -6.10 4.54 19.00
C LEU A 89 -4.71 3.95 19.28
N HIS A 90 -3.67 4.71 18.94
CA HIS A 90 -2.26 4.40 19.17
C HIS A 90 -1.82 3.01 18.68
N THR A 91 -2.52 2.47 17.69
CA THR A 91 -2.26 1.16 17.09
C THR A 91 -2.09 1.32 15.59
N ASP A 92 -1.11 0.62 15.04
CA ASP A 92 -0.84 0.58 13.61
C ASP A 92 -1.79 -0.44 12.96
N VAL A 93 -2.68 0.01 12.08
CA VAL A 93 -3.64 -0.86 11.39
C VAL A 93 -3.35 -0.88 9.90
N GLY A 94 -2.98 -2.05 9.38
CA GLY A 94 -2.85 -2.26 7.94
C GLY A 94 -4.22 -2.22 7.27
N VAL A 95 -4.53 -1.15 6.53
CA VAL A 95 -5.86 -0.89 5.97
C VAL A 95 -6.02 -1.32 4.52
N LEU A 96 -4.94 -1.30 3.75
CA LEU A 96 -4.92 -1.69 2.34
C LEU A 96 -3.59 -2.38 2.03
N LYS A 97 -3.65 -3.50 1.31
CA LYS A 97 -2.51 -4.22 0.76
C LYS A 97 -2.63 -4.30 -0.75
N TRP A 98 -1.50 -4.34 -1.44
CA TRP A 98 -1.47 -4.69 -2.84
C TRP A 98 -0.37 -5.68 -3.19
N ARG A 99 -0.62 -6.42 -4.26
CA ARG A 99 0.37 -7.24 -4.95
C ARG A 99 0.34 -6.92 -6.44
N PHE A 100 1.52 -6.77 -7.02
CA PHE A 100 1.72 -6.65 -8.44
C PHE A 100 2.81 -7.62 -8.90
N GLN A 101 2.53 -8.35 -9.97
CA GLN A 101 3.47 -9.25 -10.62
C GLN A 101 3.56 -8.86 -12.08
N ALA A 102 4.76 -8.88 -12.64
CA ALA A 102 5.02 -8.54 -14.03
C ALA A 102 5.94 -9.58 -14.66
N GLN A 103 5.81 -9.71 -15.98
CA GLN A 103 6.72 -10.49 -16.83
C GLN A 103 7.44 -9.61 -17.85
N ASP A 104 7.02 -8.34 -17.98
CA ASP A 104 7.63 -7.37 -18.88
C ASP A 104 8.80 -6.65 -18.19
N GLU A 105 9.96 -6.64 -18.87
CA GLU A 105 11.18 -5.95 -18.45
C GLU A 105 10.99 -4.43 -18.32
N THR A 106 10.03 -3.84 -19.02
CA THR A 106 9.69 -2.42 -18.87
C THR A 106 9.20 -2.05 -17.47
N CYS A 107 8.78 -3.05 -16.67
CA CYS A 107 8.35 -2.84 -15.29
C CYS A 107 9.50 -2.69 -14.29
N ILE A 108 10.75 -2.98 -14.70
CA ILE A 108 11.92 -2.88 -13.84
C ILE A 108 12.22 -1.38 -13.58
N PRO A 109 12.22 -0.91 -12.32
CA PRO A 109 12.38 0.52 -12.02
C PRO A 109 13.81 1.05 -12.13
N LEU A 110 14.80 0.15 -12.16
CA LEU A 110 16.23 0.48 -12.27
C LEU A 110 16.84 -0.36 -13.39
N SER A 111 17.45 0.26 -14.39
CA SER A 111 18.02 -0.48 -15.53
C SER A 111 19.11 -1.46 -15.07
N SER A 112 19.23 -2.58 -15.79
CA SER A 112 20.14 -3.69 -15.47
C SER A 112 21.60 -3.25 -15.31
N GLU A 113 22.04 -2.18 -16.01
CA GLU A 113 23.37 -1.57 -15.88
C GLU A 113 23.76 -1.14 -14.45
N TYR A 114 22.78 -0.85 -13.58
CA TYR A 114 23.02 -0.48 -12.18
C TYR A 114 22.94 -1.66 -11.21
N ILE A 115 22.39 -2.80 -11.63
CA ILE A 115 22.17 -3.98 -10.78
C ILE A 115 23.40 -4.89 -10.75
N TYR A 116 24.26 -4.88 -11.78
CA TYR A 116 25.48 -5.70 -11.83
C TYR A 116 26.72 -5.09 -11.15
N LYS A 117 26.59 -3.93 -10.48
CA LYS A 117 27.73 -3.25 -9.84
C LYS A 117 28.00 -3.66 -8.39
N TYR A 118 27.24 -4.61 -7.84
CA TYR A 118 27.45 -5.16 -6.51
C TYR A 118 27.29 -6.69 -6.50
#